data_AF-A0A970XK02-F1
#
_entry.id   AF-A0A970XK02-F1
#
_cell.length_a   1.000
_cell.length_b   1.000
_cell.length_c   1.000
_cell.angle_alpha   90.00
_cell.angle_beta   90.00
_cell.angle_gamma   90.00
#
_symmetry.space_group_name_H-M   'P 1'
#
loop_
_entity.id
_entity.type
_entity.pdbx_description
1 polymer ?
#
loop_
_entity_poly.entity_id
_entity_poly.type
_entity_poly.pdbx_seq_one_letter_code
_entity_poly.pdbx_strand_id
1 'polypeptide(L)'
;MSLDFLKAQGAVPLVIAAAAVVLAFLFRRPAARLVIRFTLTRLRRRNPDRYKLVRDGLLRPVSYMFFTGIARIAIEYMGIPEKAFGVVANIVSSLFMVTAFWALYAAGGFVAVLIAESTREKGNGVNATAANYVAGAIRIVIVVVGVLMVLSRWVSDISGLIAGLGIGGLAIALAAQDTAA
;
A
#
# COMPACT_ATOMS: atom_id res chain seq x y z
N MET A 1 10.37 -3.37 -45.41
CA MET A 1 11.57 -3.37 -44.54
C MET A 1 11.17 -3.87 -43.15
N SER A 2 11.20 -5.21 -43.04
CA SER A 2 11.22 -6.09 -41.86
C SER A 2 10.53 -5.65 -40.55
N LEU A 3 9.24 -5.99 -40.42
CA LEU A 3 8.66 -6.34 -39.11
C LEU A 3 9.26 -7.65 -38.54
N ASP A 4 9.97 -8.41 -39.37
CA ASP A 4 10.63 -9.67 -39.00
C ASP A 4 11.91 -9.47 -38.15
N PHE A 5 12.53 -8.28 -38.21
CA PHE A 5 13.70 -7.97 -37.39
C PHE A 5 13.35 -7.83 -35.90
N LEU A 6 12.12 -7.41 -35.58
CA LEU A 6 11.63 -7.31 -34.20
C LEU A 6 11.27 -8.68 -33.60
N LYS A 7 10.86 -9.66 -34.43
CA LYS A 7 10.52 -11.02 -33.99
C LYS A 7 11.76 -11.90 -33.71
N ALA A 8 12.90 -11.61 -34.34
CA ALA A 8 14.08 -12.48 -34.29
C ALA A 8 15.05 -12.26 -33.12
N GLN A 9 14.89 -11.21 -32.30
CA GLN A 9 15.89 -10.81 -31.29
C GLN A 9 15.38 -10.56 -29.86
N GLY A 10 14.19 -11.04 -29.47
CA GLY A 10 13.70 -10.81 -28.10
C GLY A 10 13.28 -9.35 -27.81
N ALA A 11 13.13 -8.52 -28.85
CA ALA A 11 12.64 -7.14 -28.73
C ALA A 11 11.12 -7.07 -28.47
N VAL A 12 10.34 -8.06 -28.93
CA VAL A 12 8.89 -8.14 -28.70
C VAL A 12 8.52 -8.09 -27.20
N PRO A 13 9.07 -8.93 -26.30
CA PRO A 13 8.73 -8.87 -24.88
C PRO A 13 9.15 -7.55 -24.22
N LEU A 14 10.26 -6.94 -24.64
CA LEU A 14 10.69 -5.62 -24.16
C LEU A 14 9.68 -4.53 -24.54
N VAL A 15 9.21 -4.53 -25.80
CA VAL A 15 8.21 -3.57 -26.28
C VAL A 15 6.88 -3.75 -25.55
N ILE A 16 6.45 -5.00 -25.31
CA ILE A 16 5.24 -5.30 -24.53
C ILE A 16 5.38 -4.80 -23.09
N ALA A 17 6.52 -5.05 -22.44
CA ALA A 17 6.77 -4.61 -21.07
C ALA A 17 6.83 -3.08 -20.96
N ALA A 18 7.50 -2.40 -21.90
CA ALA A 18 7.56 -0.95 -21.97
C ALA A 18 6.15 -0.35 -22.20
N ALA A 19 5.38 -0.91 -23.12
CA ALA A 19 4.00 -0.52 -23.35
C ALA A 19 3.14 -0.75 -22.10
N ALA A 20 3.30 -1.86 -21.39
CA ALA A 20 2.59 -2.14 -20.15
C ALA A 20 2.90 -1.12 -19.05
N VAL A 21 4.17 -0.68 -18.90
CA VAL A 21 4.56 0.36 -17.94
C VAL A 21 3.98 1.73 -18.32
N VAL A 22 4.01 2.10 -19.60
CA VAL A 22 3.43 3.35 -20.09
C VAL A 22 1.91 3.35 -19.89
N LEU A 23 1.24 2.25 -20.25
CA LEU A 23 -0.18 2.06 -20.00
C LEU A 23 -0.48 2.11 -18.50
N ALA A 24 0.30 1.44 -17.65
CA ALA A 24 0.16 1.54 -16.20
C ALA A 24 0.28 2.98 -15.71
N PHE A 25 1.24 3.75 -16.22
CA PHE A 25 1.42 5.15 -15.87
C PHE A 25 0.25 6.03 -16.31
N LEU A 26 -0.35 5.75 -17.47
CA LEU A 26 -1.50 6.48 -17.99
C LEU A 26 -2.79 6.10 -17.22
N PHE A 27 -2.99 4.80 -16.99
CA PHE A 27 -4.17 4.24 -16.36
C PHE A 27 -4.12 4.22 -14.82
N ARG A 28 -3.01 4.61 -14.19
CA ARG A 28 -2.88 4.62 -12.71
C ARG A 28 -3.97 5.44 -12.01
N ARG A 29 -4.31 6.62 -12.56
CA ARG A 29 -5.33 7.51 -11.98
C ARG A 29 -6.75 6.98 -12.20
N PRO A 30 -7.17 6.54 -13.41
CA PRO A 30 -8.50 5.95 -13.57
C PRO A 30 -8.65 4.63 -12.80
N ALA A 31 -7.64 3.77 -12.76
CA ALA A 31 -7.66 2.53 -11.96
C ALA A 31 -7.88 2.83 -10.47
N ALA A 32 -7.07 3.72 -9.89
CA ALA A 32 -7.24 4.13 -8.50
C ALA A 32 -8.62 4.76 -8.23
N ARG A 33 -9.10 5.63 -9.13
CA ARG A 33 -10.45 6.21 -9.02
C ARG A 33 -11.54 5.15 -9.03
N LEU A 34 -11.44 4.14 -9.90
CA LEU A 34 -12.42 3.06 -10.01
C LEU A 34 -12.48 2.25 -8.72
N VAL A 35 -11.32 1.83 -8.21
CA VAL A 35 -11.21 1.05 -6.98
C VAL A 35 -11.76 1.83 -5.78
N ILE A 36 -11.33 3.07 -5.58
CA ILE A 36 -11.84 3.94 -4.51
C ILE A 36 -13.35 4.14 -4.65
N ARG A 37 -13.86 4.35 -5.88
CA ARG A 37 -15.29 4.52 -6.14
C ARG A 37 -16.09 3.28 -5.75
N PHE A 38 -15.55 2.08 -6.00
CA PHE A 38 -16.21 0.81 -5.68
C PHE A 38 -16.16 0.53 -4.17
N THR A 39 -14.99 0.63 -3.56
CA THR A 39 -14.78 0.37 -2.13
C THR A 39 -15.55 1.36 -1.25
N LEU A 40 -15.58 2.64 -1.62
CA LEU A 40 -16.28 3.70 -0.88
C LEU A 40 -17.69 3.97 -1.42
N THR A 41 -18.32 3.01 -2.11
CA THR A 41 -19.68 3.21 -2.67
C THR A 41 -20.70 3.61 -1.60
N ARG A 42 -20.61 3.02 -0.40
CA ARG A 42 -21.50 3.36 0.73
C ARG A 42 -21.28 4.80 1.21
N LEU A 43 -20.02 5.22 1.34
CA LEU A 43 -19.67 6.58 1.78
C LEU A 43 -20.09 7.62 0.74
N ARG A 44 -19.91 7.33 -0.55
CA ARG A 44 -20.34 8.17 -1.67
C ARG A 44 -21.83 8.47 -1.63
N ARG A 45 -22.66 7.50 -1.24
CA ARG A 45 -24.12 7.66 -1.17
C ARG A 45 -24.58 8.44 0.07
N ARG A 46 -23.88 8.31 1.20
CA ARG A 46 -24.25 8.99 2.45
C ARG A 46 -23.73 10.42 2.55
N ASN A 47 -22.47 10.66 2.17
CA ASN A 47 -21.79 11.94 2.40
C ASN A 47 -20.87 12.31 1.22
N PRO A 48 -21.37 13.04 0.21
CA PRO A 48 -20.63 13.37 -1.02
C PRO A 48 -19.34 14.17 -0.78
N ASP A 49 -19.37 15.14 0.14
CA ASP A 49 -18.20 16.00 0.40
C ASP A 49 -17.07 15.25 1.10
N ARG A 50 -17.40 14.33 2.00
CA ARG A 50 -16.40 13.43 2.61
C ARG A 50 -15.86 12.40 1.64
N TYR A 51 -16.72 11.89 0.76
CA TYR A 51 -16.23 11.02 -0.30
C TYR A 51 -15.13 11.71 -1.12
N LYS A 52 -15.28 13.02 -1.43
CA LYS A 52 -14.23 13.79 -2.11
C LYS A 52 -12.96 13.87 -1.26
N LEU A 53 -13.06 14.24 0.02
CA LEU A 53 -11.90 14.34 0.92
C LEU A 53 -11.12 13.01 1.04
N VAL A 54 -11.83 11.92 1.33
CA VAL A 54 -11.25 10.58 1.45
C VAL A 54 -10.65 10.12 0.12
N ARG A 55 -11.40 10.31 -0.98
CA ARG A 55 -10.92 9.99 -2.32
C ARG A 55 -9.63 10.72 -2.65
N ASP A 56 -9.56 12.02 -2.40
CA ASP A 56 -8.42 12.82 -2.82
C ASP A 56 -7.15 12.48 -2.02
N GLY A 57 -7.29 12.09 -0.75
CA GLY A 57 -6.19 11.58 0.06
C GLY A 57 -5.75 10.15 -0.30
N LEU A 58 -6.68 9.25 -0.65
CA LEU A 58 -6.34 7.88 -1.11
C LEU A 58 -5.89 7.82 -2.58
N LEU A 59 -6.28 8.79 -3.41
CA LEU A 59 -6.05 8.73 -4.86
C LEU A 59 -4.57 8.62 -5.20
N ARG A 60 -3.73 9.43 -4.53
CA ARG A 60 -2.27 9.41 -4.73
C ARG A 60 -1.66 8.06 -4.34
N PRO A 61 -1.76 7.60 -3.08
CA PRO A 61 -1.10 6.37 -2.66
C PRO A 61 -1.62 5.14 -3.41
N VAL A 62 -2.94 5.02 -3.64
CA VAL A 62 -3.52 3.91 -4.41
C VAL A 62 -3.06 3.95 -5.87
N SER A 63 -2.98 5.14 -6.48
CA SER A 63 -2.47 5.28 -7.85
C SER A 63 -1.01 4.87 -7.98
N TYR A 64 -0.16 5.23 -7.02
CA TYR A 64 1.25 4.81 -7.05
C TYR A 64 1.38 3.32 -6.80
N MET A 65 0.59 2.74 -5.89
CA MET A 65 0.55 1.30 -5.63
C MET A 65 0.24 0.50 -6.92
N PHE A 66 -0.80 0.88 -7.67
CA PHE A 66 -1.13 0.24 -8.94
C PHE A 66 0.00 0.35 -9.97
N PHE A 67 0.59 1.54 -10.09
CA PHE A 67 1.70 1.76 -11.01
C PHE A 67 2.89 0.87 -10.67
N THR A 68 3.33 0.85 -9.41
CA THR A 68 4.45 0.03 -8.98
C THR A 68 4.16 -1.46 -9.02
N GLY A 69 2.90 -1.87 -8.83
CA GLY A 69 2.49 -3.27 -8.95
C GLY A 69 2.59 -3.77 -10.39
N ILE A 70 2.15 -2.97 -11.36
CA ILE A 70 2.31 -3.31 -12.78
C ILE A 70 3.78 -3.24 -13.19
N ALA A 71 4.54 -2.25 -12.70
CA ALA A 71 5.98 -2.17 -12.95
C ALA A 71 6.73 -3.42 -12.43
N ARG A 72 6.35 -3.96 -11.27
CA ARG A 72 6.90 -5.20 -10.73
C ARG A 72 6.65 -6.41 -11.64
N ILE A 73 5.48 -6.50 -12.25
CA ILE A 73 5.18 -7.58 -13.20
C ILE A 73 5.95 -7.35 -14.51
N ALA A 74 6.02 -6.10 -14.98
CA ALA A 74 6.66 -5.76 -16.25
C ALA A 74 8.17 -6.06 -16.29
N ILE A 75 8.88 -5.91 -15.17
CA ILE A 75 10.33 -6.19 -15.12
C ILE A 75 10.67 -7.66 -15.39
N GLU A 76 9.76 -8.60 -15.10
CA GLU A 76 9.94 -10.03 -15.41
C GLU A 76 9.97 -10.29 -16.92
N TYR A 77 9.34 -9.40 -17.71
CA TYR A 77 9.28 -9.49 -19.16
C TYR A 77 10.29 -8.60 -19.89
N MET A 78 11.05 -7.76 -19.17
CA MET A 78 12.02 -6.83 -19.77
C MET A 78 13.35 -7.47 -20.18
N GLY A 79 13.58 -8.77 -19.87
CA GLY A 79 14.82 -9.45 -20.26
C GLY A 79 16.08 -8.82 -19.65
N ILE A 80 15.97 -8.30 -18.43
CA ILE A 80 17.07 -7.64 -17.71
C ILE A 80 18.21 -8.65 -17.50
N PRO A 81 19.49 -8.28 -17.70
CA PRO A 81 20.61 -9.16 -17.45
C PRO A 81 20.56 -9.77 -16.04
N GLU A 82 20.82 -11.07 -15.90
CA GLU A 82 20.68 -11.81 -14.63
C GLU A 82 21.43 -11.16 -13.45
N LYS A 83 22.61 -10.57 -13.73
CA LYS A 83 23.43 -9.86 -12.74
C LYS A 83 22.73 -8.63 -12.14
N ALA A 84 21.89 -7.95 -12.92
CA ALA A 84 21.17 -6.76 -12.50
C ALA A 84 19.72 -7.05 -12.07
N PHE A 85 19.13 -8.15 -12.55
CA PHE A 85 17.73 -8.50 -12.31
C PHE A 85 17.40 -8.58 -10.82
N GLY A 86 18.23 -9.24 -10.01
CA GLY A 86 17.99 -9.36 -8.56
C GLY A 86 17.88 -8.01 -7.84
N VAL A 87 18.80 -7.09 -8.14
CA VAL A 87 18.80 -5.74 -7.55
C VAL A 87 17.60 -4.93 -8.03
N VAL A 88 17.33 -4.95 -9.35
CA VAL A 88 16.18 -4.21 -9.93
C VAL A 88 14.85 -4.75 -9.39
N ALA A 89 14.70 -6.08 -9.28
CA ALA A 89 13.52 -6.72 -8.73
C ALA A 89 13.32 -6.36 -7.26
N ASN A 90 14.38 -6.28 -6.46
CA ASN A 90 14.32 -5.86 -5.07
C ASN A 90 13.95 -4.38 -4.92
N ILE A 91 14.50 -3.49 -5.75
CA ILE A 91 14.14 -2.08 -5.78
C ILE A 91 12.65 -1.91 -6.13
N VAL A 92 12.20 -2.48 -7.24
CA VAL A 92 10.81 -2.34 -7.69
C VAL A 92 9.83 -2.96 -6.70
N SER A 93 10.16 -4.12 -6.13
CA SER A 93 9.36 -4.75 -5.07
C SER A 93 9.30 -3.87 -3.81
N SER A 94 10.40 -3.23 -3.43
CA SER A 94 10.44 -2.29 -2.30
C SER A 94 9.58 -1.06 -2.58
N LEU A 95 9.62 -0.49 -3.79
CA LEU A 95 8.74 0.61 -4.19
C LEU A 95 7.26 0.21 -4.12
N PHE A 96 6.93 -1.00 -4.57
CA PHE A 96 5.56 -1.52 -4.44
C PHE A 96 5.14 -1.65 -2.98
N MET A 97 5.99 -2.20 -2.12
CA MET A 97 5.70 -2.31 -0.70
C MET A 97 5.49 -0.93 -0.05
N VAL A 98 6.41 0.02 -0.27
CA VAL A 98 6.30 1.38 0.29
C VAL A 98 4.97 2.03 -0.12
N THR A 99 4.60 1.94 -1.39
CA THR A 99 3.34 2.55 -1.88
C THR A 99 2.10 1.82 -1.39
N ALA A 100 2.15 0.49 -1.24
CA ALA A 100 1.08 -0.30 -0.66
C ALA A 100 0.87 0.04 0.83
N PHE A 101 1.93 0.09 1.62
CA PHE A 101 1.87 0.48 3.03
C PHE A 101 1.48 1.95 3.21
N TRP A 102 1.86 2.83 2.29
CA TRP A 102 1.37 4.21 2.27
C TRP A 102 -0.14 4.27 2.02
N ALA A 103 -0.67 3.44 1.12
CA ALA A 103 -2.11 3.33 0.89
C ALA A 103 -2.87 2.81 2.12
N LEU A 104 -2.32 1.80 2.81
CA LEU A 104 -2.87 1.30 4.07
C LEU A 104 -2.85 2.36 5.18
N TYR A 105 -1.74 3.09 5.33
CA TYR A 105 -1.60 4.16 6.30
C TYR A 105 -2.59 5.31 6.06
N ALA A 106 -2.77 5.68 4.79
CA ALA A 106 -3.77 6.66 4.38
C ALA A 106 -5.18 6.15 4.71
N ALA A 107 -5.51 4.90 4.35
CA ALA A 107 -6.80 4.28 4.65
C ALA A 107 -7.11 4.26 6.16
N GLY A 108 -6.13 3.89 7.00
CA GLY A 108 -6.29 3.85 8.45
C GLY A 108 -6.63 5.22 9.06
N GLY A 109 -6.09 6.31 8.50
CA GLY A 109 -6.45 7.67 8.93
C GLY A 109 -7.91 8.01 8.69
N PHE A 110 -8.51 7.48 7.63
CA PHE A 110 -9.93 7.71 7.32
C PHE A 110 -10.87 6.85 8.16
N VAL A 111 -10.45 5.65 8.59
CA VAL A 111 -11.23 4.81 9.50
C VAL A 111 -11.49 5.53 10.82
N ALA A 112 -10.49 6.23 11.37
CA ALA A 112 -10.63 7.02 12.60
C ALA A 112 -11.76 8.06 12.49
N VAL A 113 -11.74 8.82 11.38
CA VAL A 113 -12.73 9.87 11.08
C VAL A 113 -14.13 9.28 10.96
N LEU A 114 -14.29 8.14 10.27
CA LEU A 114 -15.58 7.47 10.09
C LEU A 114 -16.17 6.99 11.44
N ILE A 115 -15.34 6.44 12.33
CA ILE A 115 -15.79 5.95 13.63
C ILE A 115 -16.14 7.11 14.57
N ALA A 116 -15.28 8.14 14.64
CA ALA A 116 -15.48 9.30 15.50
C ALA A 116 -16.83 10.00 15.25
N GLU A 117 -17.25 10.08 13.99
CA GLU A 117 -18.49 10.80 13.63
C GLU A 117 -19.74 9.92 13.71
N SER A 118 -19.63 8.61 13.42
CA SER A 118 -20.72 7.65 13.72
C SER A 118 -21.08 7.67 15.21
N THR A 119 -20.15 8.12 16.06
CA THR A 119 -20.36 8.16 17.50
C THR A 119 -20.77 9.54 18.03
N ARG A 120 -20.43 10.62 17.32
CA ARG A 120 -21.00 11.96 17.55
C ARG A 120 -22.49 12.01 17.24
N GLU A 121 -22.94 11.36 16.16
CA GLU A 121 -24.39 11.25 15.83
C GLU A 121 -25.19 10.49 16.91
N LYS A 122 -24.51 9.70 17.74
CA LYS A 122 -25.12 8.91 18.82
C LYS A 122 -24.88 9.49 20.23
N GLY A 123 -24.29 10.68 20.35
CA GLY A 123 -24.06 11.35 21.64
C GLY A 123 -22.91 10.81 22.50
N ASN A 124 -22.10 9.87 22.02
CA ASN A 124 -21.10 9.14 22.83
C ASN A 124 -19.66 9.65 22.59
N GLY A 125 -19.34 10.87 23.04
CA GLY A 125 -18.04 11.51 22.83
C GLY A 125 -16.79 10.69 23.25
N VAL A 126 -16.92 9.79 24.24
CA VAL A 126 -15.84 8.90 24.71
C VAL A 126 -15.32 7.97 23.61
N ASN A 127 -16.19 7.52 22.70
CA ASN A 127 -15.80 6.59 21.63
C ASN A 127 -14.96 7.24 20.53
N ALA A 128 -15.07 8.55 20.32
CA ALA A 128 -14.30 9.24 19.29
C ALA A 128 -12.80 9.31 19.66
N THR A 129 -12.50 9.58 20.93
CA THR A 129 -11.13 9.60 21.43
C THR A 129 -10.50 8.20 21.40
N ALA A 130 -11.24 7.18 21.85
CA ALA A 130 -10.79 5.79 21.76
C ALA A 130 -10.54 5.35 20.30
N ALA A 131 -11.41 5.72 19.37
CA ALA A 131 -11.24 5.41 17.95
C ALA A 131 -9.98 6.05 17.35
N ASN A 132 -9.66 7.29 17.76
CA ASN A 132 -8.42 7.95 17.33
C ASN A 132 -7.17 7.25 17.87
N TYR A 133 -7.19 6.78 19.12
CA TYR A 133 -6.08 5.99 19.68
C TYR A 133 -5.91 4.65 18.96
N VAL A 134 -7.00 3.91 18.71
CA VAL A 134 -6.97 2.65 17.97
C VAL A 134 -6.45 2.85 16.54
N ALA A 135 -6.91 3.89 15.84
CA ALA A 135 -6.41 4.19 14.50
C ALA A 135 -4.94 4.61 14.50
N GLY A 136 -4.50 5.33 15.53
CA GLY A 136 -3.08 5.63 15.77
C GLY A 136 -2.24 4.36 15.95
N ALA A 137 -2.70 3.43 16.79
CA ALA A 137 -2.03 2.15 17.02
C ALA A 137 -1.95 1.31 15.73
N ILE A 138 -3.05 1.19 14.98
CA ILE A 138 -3.07 0.50 13.67
C ILE A 138 -2.05 1.13 12.72
N ARG A 139 -1.97 2.47 12.69
CA ARG A 139 -0.99 3.18 11.84
C ARG A 139 0.46 2.88 12.24
N ILE A 140 0.76 2.80 13.53
CA ILE A 140 2.08 2.39 14.03
C ILE A 140 2.40 0.98 13.54
N VAL A 141 1.47 0.03 13.70
CA VAL A 141 1.64 -1.35 13.23
C VAL A 141 1.88 -1.40 11.71
N ILE A 142 1.10 -0.65 10.92
CA ILE A 142 1.28 -0.55 9.46
C ILE A 142 2.71 -0.07 9.12
N VAL A 143 3.22 0.95 9.82
CA VAL A 143 4.57 1.47 9.58
C VAL A 143 5.63 0.43 9.94
N VAL A 144 5.54 -0.18 11.12
CA VAL A 144 6.49 -1.21 11.59
C VAL A 144 6.53 -2.39 10.62
N VAL A 145 5.36 -2.95 10.28
CA VAL A 145 5.27 -4.07 9.33
C VAL A 145 5.75 -3.65 7.95
N GLY A 146 5.46 -2.41 7.51
CA GLY A 146 5.93 -1.89 6.23
C GLY A 146 7.45 -1.81 6.13
N VAL A 147 8.10 -1.35 7.20
CA VAL A 147 9.57 -1.32 7.30
C VAL A 147 10.13 -2.74 7.24
N LEU A 148 9.59 -3.68 8.02
CA LEU A 148 10.03 -5.08 8.00
C LEU A 148 9.88 -5.72 6.61
N MET A 149 8.76 -5.46 5.94
CA MET A 149 8.50 -6.00 4.60
C MET A 149 9.51 -5.48 3.60
N VAL A 150 9.84 -4.19 3.64
CA VAL A 150 10.91 -3.64 2.79
C VAL A 150 12.25 -4.29 3.15
N LEU A 151 12.61 -4.35 4.42
CA LEU A 151 13.87 -4.97 4.88
C LEU A 151 14.00 -6.44 4.45
N SER A 152 12.89 -7.19 4.41
CA SER A 152 12.86 -8.58 3.95
C SER A 152 13.34 -8.79 2.51
N ARG A 153 13.33 -7.72 1.69
CA ARG A 153 13.86 -7.76 0.33
C ARG A 153 15.38 -7.63 0.27
N TRP A 154 16.00 -7.12 1.33
CA TRP A 154 17.43 -6.78 1.37
C TRP A 154 18.23 -7.65 2.34
N VAL A 155 17.59 -8.15 3.39
CA VAL A 155 18.22 -8.94 4.45
C VAL A 155 17.82 -10.40 4.30
N SER A 156 18.80 -11.30 4.38
CA SER A 156 18.59 -12.74 4.21
C SER A 156 17.81 -13.37 5.37
N ASP A 157 17.91 -12.81 6.58
CA ASP A 157 17.21 -13.29 7.77
C ASP A 157 16.54 -12.14 8.54
N ILE A 158 15.22 -12.07 8.45
CA ILE A 158 14.38 -11.13 9.21
C ILE A 158 13.80 -11.76 10.47
N SER A 159 14.03 -13.06 10.70
CA SER A 159 13.37 -13.84 11.75
C SER A 159 13.71 -13.27 13.12
N GLY A 160 14.96 -12.84 13.33
CA GLY A 160 15.38 -12.16 14.56
C GLY A 160 14.65 -10.84 14.82
N LEU A 161 14.41 -10.04 13.78
CA LEU A 161 13.65 -8.78 13.90
C LEU A 161 12.18 -9.04 14.22
N ILE A 162 11.57 -10.04 13.57
CA ILE A 162 10.20 -10.45 13.83
C ILE A 162 10.05 -11.01 15.26
N ALA A 163 10.99 -11.85 15.70
CA ALA A 163 11.00 -12.39 17.05
C ALA A 163 11.14 -11.28 18.11
N GLY A 164 12.03 -10.32 17.89
CA GLY A 164 12.19 -9.15 18.75
C GLY A 164 10.92 -8.30 18.85
N LEU A 165 10.22 -8.09 17.73
CA LEU A 165 8.91 -7.42 17.73
C LEU A 165 7.82 -8.22 18.44
N GLY A 166 7.85 -9.55 18.35
CA GLY A 166 6.94 -10.42 19.09
C GLY A 166 7.10 -10.29 20.61
N ILE A 167 8.35 -10.32 21.10
CA ILE A 167 8.66 -10.13 22.52
C ILE A 167 8.35 -8.70 22.97
N GLY A 168 8.70 -7.69 22.15
CA GLY A 168 8.36 -6.29 22.43
C GLY A 168 6.84 -6.05 22.50
N GLY A 169 6.07 -6.67 21.60
CA GLY A 169 4.62 -6.63 21.62
C GLY A 169 4.03 -7.30 22.87
N LEU A 170 4.58 -8.42 23.30
CA LEU A 170 4.20 -9.08 24.55
C LEU A 170 4.49 -8.18 25.76
N ALA A 171 5.65 -7.52 25.81
CA ALA A 171 5.98 -6.58 26.88
C ALA A 171 5.01 -5.39 26.94
N ILE A 172 4.63 -4.83 25.78
CA ILE A 172 3.61 -3.77 25.70
C ILE A 172 2.25 -4.30 26.18
N ALA A 173 1.87 -5.53 25.82
CA ALA A 173 0.62 -6.14 26.26
C ALA A 173 0.58 -6.35 27.78
N LEU A 174 1.68 -6.80 28.39
CA LEU A 174 1.80 -6.95 29.84
C LEU A 174 1.72 -5.59 30.54
N ALA A 175 2.41 -4.56 30.04
CA ALA A 175 2.32 -3.21 30.60
C ALA A 175 0.90 -2.61 30.48
N ALA A 176 0.21 -2.90 29.37
CA ALA A 176 -1.18 -2.50 29.18
C ALA A 176 -2.13 -3.23 30.13
N GLN A 177 -1.87 -4.50 30.44
CA GLN A 177 -2.62 -5.26 31.45
C GLN A 177 -2.50 -4.62 32.83
N ASP A 178 -1.30 -4.24 33.25
CA ASP A 178 -1.06 -3.55 34.53
C ASP A 178 -1.75 -2.18 34.62
N THR A 179 -1.97 -1.51 33.48
CA THR A 179 -2.70 -0.23 33.43
C THR A 179 -4.23 -0.42 33.45
N ALA A 180 -4.70 -1.57 32.98
CA ALA A 180 -6.12 -1.89 32.90
C ALA A 180 -6.68 -2.57 34.16
N ALA A 181 -5.80 -3.16 34.98
CA ALA A 181 -6.10 -3.74 36.29
C ALA A 181 -6.18 -2.65 37.37
#